data_AF-T0RGJ1-F1
#
_entry.id   AF-T0RGJ1-F1
#
_cell.length_a   1.000
_cell.length_b   1.000
_cell.length_c   1.000
_cell.angle_alpha   90.00
_cell.angle_beta   90.00
_cell.angle_gamma   90.00
#
_symmetry.space_group_name_H-M   'P 1'
#
loop_
_entity.id
_entity.type
_entity.pdbx_description
1 polymer ?
#
loop_
_entity_poly.entity_id
_entity_poly.type
_entity_poly.pdbx_seq_one_letter_code
_entity_poly.pdbx_strand_id
1 'polypeptide(L)'
;MEVEKVNMKIRSISLSVLSVILCSCASVKKTETPQKPVETADYSQHKAWTVEAQGRVEKHSESTIVGSAVISKPEQYDGKTYFLYGAEHLNLENYYFDIPVVYNAAVKKWINYFLNRGRGFFERYGARAGRYAPVLGKILEDHGLPRDLIFLAMAESGFQNKAKSWARAVGPWQFMPYTGKRYGLKIDWYVDERRDPIKATIAASKYLKKLYGDFGAWELAAAAYNAGEGKMSRAIRRYKTENFWHLTKGRYLKAETKNYVPKIMALAIIGKNLKSFGFDEINFHEPLDFEEIKVPGNTDIMLVAEALGTDFEEMQRLNPEVLRWFTPPNMEEYVLRVPVGTKVAWDDCCKDAKLLASDYQQYKILGSKSDLEDVARKFKIKDPKVLLALNPDFSLKQRLPKGAMLTLPFRSGQSKQDEMYADLYEKPRKEVVRKKNYKRRISVAKSRARPITNPSRYYVVQKGDSLWAVAKKTGISLDTLIVSNLKILQNRMIRAGDRLVVE
;
A
#
# COMPACT_ATOMS: atom_id res chain seq x y z
N MET A 1 5.51 -58.17 -48.11
CA MET A 1 4.15 -58.67 -48.44
C MET A 1 3.32 -58.58 -47.17
N GLU A 2 2.04 -58.23 -47.32
CA GLU A 2 1.02 -58.03 -46.28
C GLU A 2 0.99 -56.68 -45.56
N VAL A 3 0.27 -55.79 -46.26
CA VAL A 3 -0.67 -54.78 -45.78
C VAL A 3 -1.66 -55.37 -44.77
N GLU A 4 -2.01 -54.64 -43.70
CA GLU A 4 -3.40 -54.48 -43.22
C GLU A 4 -3.47 -53.42 -42.09
N LYS A 5 -4.11 -52.29 -42.39
CA LYS A 5 -5.48 -51.87 -42.03
C LYS A 5 -5.56 -51.04 -40.74
N VAL A 6 -5.62 -49.74 -41.00
CA VAL A 6 -6.22 -48.70 -40.15
C VAL A 6 -7.68 -49.07 -39.87
N ASN A 7 -8.10 -49.03 -38.61
CA ASN A 7 -9.51 -48.98 -38.26
C ASN A 7 -9.75 -47.93 -37.17
N MET A 8 -10.44 -46.86 -37.57
CA MET A 8 -10.78 -45.70 -36.77
C MET A 8 -12.19 -45.93 -36.19
N LYS A 9 -12.33 -46.01 -34.87
CA LYS A 9 -13.62 -45.99 -34.17
C LYS A 9 -13.74 -44.76 -33.29
N ILE A 10 -14.68 -43.90 -33.66
CA ILE A 10 -15.21 -42.80 -32.86
C ILE A 10 -16.23 -43.38 -31.87
N ARG A 11 -16.09 -43.11 -30.57
CA ARG A 11 -17.21 -43.05 -29.62
C ARG A 11 -17.02 -41.97 -28.55
N SER A 12 -17.94 -41.01 -28.64
CA SER A 12 -18.61 -40.17 -27.64
C SER A 12 -18.33 -40.31 -26.13
N ILE A 13 -18.17 -39.13 -25.51
CA ILE A 13 -18.74 -38.63 -24.23
C ILE A 13 -18.20 -39.23 -22.92
N SER A 14 -17.60 -38.37 -22.09
CA SER A 14 -18.08 -38.09 -20.72
C SER A 14 -17.30 -36.95 -20.06
N LEU A 15 -18.03 -35.94 -19.59
CA LEU A 15 -17.55 -34.92 -18.66
C LEU A 15 -17.27 -35.58 -17.32
N SER A 16 -16.07 -35.41 -16.77
CA SER A 16 -15.80 -35.65 -15.35
C SER A 16 -14.77 -34.63 -14.87
N VAL A 17 -15.23 -33.75 -14.00
CA VAL A 17 -14.42 -32.84 -13.20
C VAL A 17 -13.71 -33.69 -12.16
N LEU A 18 -12.38 -33.76 -12.21
CA LEU A 18 -11.59 -34.18 -11.05
C LEU A 18 -10.25 -33.41 -11.02
N SER A 19 -10.19 -32.49 -10.08
CA SER A 19 -8.97 -31.90 -9.57
C SER A 19 -8.11 -32.98 -8.92
N VAL A 20 -6.92 -33.25 -9.48
CA VAL A 20 -5.88 -34.04 -8.83
C VAL A 20 -4.58 -33.24 -8.85
N ILE A 21 -4.18 -32.82 -7.65
CA ILE A 21 -2.83 -32.37 -7.33
C ILE A 21 -2.00 -33.64 -7.19
N LEU A 22 -1.12 -33.92 -8.16
CA LEU A 22 -0.09 -34.94 -7.99
C LEU A 22 1.18 -34.27 -7.45
N CYS A 23 1.43 -34.52 -6.16
CA CYS A 23 2.76 -34.52 -5.59
C CYS A 23 3.61 -35.55 -6.36
N SER A 24 4.66 -35.09 -7.02
CA SER A 24 5.75 -35.96 -7.44
C SER A 24 6.92 -35.73 -6.48
N CYS A 25 7.10 -36.68 -5.57
CA CYS A 25 8.33 -36.87 -4.82
C CYS A 25 9.38 -37.42 -5.79
N ALA A 26 10.46 -36.67 -6.00
CA ALA A 26 11.69 -37.20 -6.57
C ALA A 26 12.82 -36.94 -5.57
N SER A 27 13.41 -38.04 -5.07
CA SER A 27 14.55 -38.05 -4.16
C SER A 27 15.73 -37.26 -4.74
N VAL A 28 16.19 -36.28 -3.97
CA VAL A 28 17.41 -35.52 -4.22
C VAL A 28 18.60 -36.36 -3.81
N LYS A 29 19.49 -36.70 -4.75
CA LYS A 29 20.87 -37.11 -4.41
C LYS A 29 21.61 -35.87 -3.90
N LYS A 30 22.01 -35.91 -2.61
CA LYS A 30 22.88 -34.91 -1.98
C LYS A 30 24.21 -34.85 -2.73
N THR A 31 24.53 -33.69 -3.26
CA THR A 31 25.91 -33.27 -3.54
C THR A 31 26.27 -32.29 -2.44
N GLU A 32 27.19 -32.70 -1.56
CA GLU A 32 27.69 -31.88 -0.46
C GLU A 32 28.54 -30.75 -1.04
N THR A 33 28.15 -29.51 -0.75
CA THR A 33 29.02 -28.34 -0.86
C THR A 33 29.21 -27.83 0.57
N PRO A 34 30.45 -27.52 1.01
CA PRO A 34 30.70 -27.22 2.41
C PRO A 34 30.09 -25.86 2.78
N GLN A 35 29.07 -25.89 3.63
CA GLN A 35 28.55 -24.70 4.30
C GLN A 35 29.53 -24.31 5.41
N LYS A 36 30.13 -23.12 5.31
CA LYS A 36 30.74 -22.45 6.46
C LYS A 36 29.65 -22.12 7.49
N PRO A 37 29.93 -22.19 8.80
CA PRO A 37 28.94 -21.88 9.83
C PRO A 37 28.51 -20.42 9.69
N VAL A 38 27.20 -20.18 9.69
CA VAL A 38 26.64 -18.83 9.87
C VAL A 38 26.73 -18.53 11.36
N GLU A 39 27.64 -17.64 11.74
CA GLU A 39 27.66 -17.05 13.07
C GLU A 39 26.33 -16.34 13.34
N THR A 40 25.69 -16.73 14.43
CA THR A 40 24.55 -16.00 14.99
C THR A 40 25.06 -14.70 15.58
N ALA A 41 24.99 -13.61 14.80
CA ALA A 41 25.27 -12.28 15.30
C ALA A 41 24.30 -11.92 16.43
N ASP A 42 24.85 -11.56 17.59
CA ASP A 42 24.12 -11.03 18.73
C ASP A 42 23.56 -9.64 18.37
N TYR A 43 22.23 -9.50 18.39
CA TYR A 43 21.49 -8.31 17.96
C TYR A 43 21.33 -7.28 19.10
N SER A 44 22.05 -7.41 20.21
CA SER A 44 22.06 -6.46 21.34
C SER A 44 22.64 -5.08 20.98
N GLN A 45 23.38 -4.95 19.87
CA GLN A 45 24.00 -3.69 19.43
C GLN A 45 23.07 -2.70 18.69
N HIS A 46 21.82 -3.08 18.36
CA HIS A 46 20.91 -2.22 17.59
C HIS A 46 20.18 -1.14 18.41
N LYS A 47 20.29 -1.11 19.75
CA LYS A 47 19.75 -0.03 20.58
C LYS A 47 20.66 1.22 20.64
N ALA A 48 21.98 1.03 20.48
CA ALA A 48 22.95 2.12 20.58
C ALA A 48 22.89 3.08 19.36
N TRP A 49 22.58 2.57 18.17
CA TRP A 49 22.57 3.35 16.93
C TRP A 49 21.48 4.44 16.89
N THR A 50 20.29 4.16 17.43
CA THR A 50 19.20 5.14 17.53
C THR A 50 19.52 6.29 18.47
N VAL A 51 20.26 6.02 19.56
CA VAL A 51 20.70 7.02 20.53
C VAL A 51 21.89 7.82 19.99
N GLU A 52 22.81 7.19 19.25
CA GLU A 52 23.90 7.88 18.54
C GLU A 52 23.40 8.78 17.39
N ALA A 53 22.35 8.35 16.67
CA ALA A 53 21.72 9.15 15.63
C ALA A 53 20.97 10.36 16.22
N GLN A 54 20.39 10.23 17.43
CA GLN A 54 19.80 11.34 18.18
C GLN A 54 20.88 12.25 18.78
N GLY A 55 21.98 11.69 19.29
CA GLY A 55 23.08 12.45 19.93
C GLY A 55 23.97 13.24 18.97
N ARG A 56 24.04 12.90 17.68
CA ARG A 56 24.78 13.67 16.67
C ARG A 56 24.02 14.90 16.14
N VAL A 57 22.77 15.09 16.57
CA VAL A 57 21.97 16.29 16.24
C VAL A 57 22.29 17.47 17.17
N GLU A 58 22.84 17.21 18.37
CA GLU A 58 23.22 18.24 19.33
C GLU A 58 24.71 18.62 19.21
N LYS A 59 25.06 19.42 18.18
CA LYS A 59 26.25 20.32 18.20
C LYS A 59 26.39 21.11 16.89
N HIS A 60 25.41 21.94 16.54
CA HIS A 60 25.66 23.06 15.62
C HIS A 60 24.78 24.27 15.97
N SER A 61 25.39 25.45 15.80
CA SER A 61 25.08 26.77 16.37
C SER A 61 23.66 27.33 16.17
N GLU A 62 23.28 28.19 17.11
CA GLU A 62 22.00 28.94 17.35
C GLU A 62 21.41 29.78 16.20
N SER A 63 21.62 29.42 14.93
CA SER A 63 20.91 30.05 13.82
C SER A 63 20.71 29.11 12.62
N THR A 64 20.77 27.80 12.84
CA THR A 64 20.72 26.80 11.76
C THR A 64 19.54 25.86 11.97
N ILE A 65 18.63 25.85 11.00
CA ILE A 65 17.45 24.97 10.96
C ILE A 65 17.88 23.51 11.08
N VAL A 66 17.52 22.85 12.19
CA VAL A 66 17.63 21.41 12.36
C VAL A 66 16.77 20.75 11.28
N GLY A 67 17.39 19.90 10.44
CA GLY A 67 16.69 19.22 9.35
C GLY A 67 16.77 19.90 7.98
N SER A 68 17.45 21.04 7.82
CA SER A 68 17.85 21.49 6.48
C SER A 68 19.04 20.65 6.00
N ALA A 69 18.75 19.55 5.29
CA ALA A 69 19.75 18.94 4.45
C ALA A 69 20.08 19.94 3.33
N VAL A 70 20.99 20.88 3.59
CA VAL A 70 21.63 21.68 2.55
C VAL A 70 22.14 20.67 1.54
N ILE A 71 21.80 20.86 0.26
CA ILE A 71 22.47 20.15 -0.81
C ILE A 71 23.91 20.67 -0.76
N SER A 72 24.76 19.93 -0.06
CA SER A 72 26.19 20.03 -0.17
C SER A 72 26.50 20.01 -1.66
N LYS A 73 27.29 20.96 -2.16
CA LYS A 73 27.74 20.96 -3.56
C LYS A 73 28.23 19.55 -3.94
N PRO A 74 28.22 19.14 -5.23
CA PRO A 74 28.72 17.82 -5.64
C PRO A 74 30.08 17.46 -5.04
N GLU A 75 30.93 18.45 -4.80
CA GLU A 75 32.24 18.38 -4.13
C GLU A 75 32.21 17.84 -2.69
N GLN A 76 31.06 17.85 -2.03
CA GLN A 76 30.84 17.48 -0.63
C GLN A 76 29.98 16.21 -0.48
N TYR A 77 29.64 15.53 -1.59
CA TYR A 77 28.88 14.28 -1.59
C TYR A 77 29.79 13.10 -1.92
N ASP A 78 29.92 12.15 -1.00
CA ASP A 78 30.81 10.99 -1.16
C ASP A 78 30.28 9.93 -2.16
N GLY A 79 29.05 10.08 -2.65
CA GLY A 79 28.41 9.15 -3.58
C GLY A 79 28.62 9.50 -5.06
N LYS A 80 28.09 8.65 -5.95
CA LYS A 80 28.15 8.89 -7.40
C LYS A 80 27.24 10.04 -7.81
N THR A 81 27.79 11.00 -8.56
CA THR A 81 27.03 12.09 -9.18
C THR A 81 26.84 11.85 -10.68
N TYR A 82 25.63 12.14 -11.16
CA TYR A 82 25.20 12.03 -12.56
C TYR A 82 24.75 13.40 -13.04
N PHE A 83 25.18 13.80 -14.24
CA PHE A 83 24.77 15.05 -14.86
C PHE A 83 23.72 14.80 -15.94
N LEU A 84 22.71 15.68 -15.99
CA LEU A 84 21.64 15.65 -16.97
C LEU A 84 22.09 16.35 -18.25
N TYR A 85 22.39 15.55 -19.27
CA TYR A 85 22.74 16.04 -20.60
C TYR A 85 21.52 16.07 -21.55
N GLY A 86 21.56 16.96 -22.54
CA GLY A 86 20.54 17.10 -23.59
C GLY A 86 19.32 17.93 -23.17
N ALA A 87 19.39 18.59 -22.01
CA ALA A 87 18.35 19.44 -21.43
C ALA A 87 18.83 20.90 -21.24
N GLU A 88 19.89 21.30 -21.93
CA GLU A 88 20.55 22.60 -21.78
C GLU A 88 19.60 23.76 -22.13
N HIS A 89 18.77 23.57 -23.17
CA HIS A 89 17.72 24.50 -23.59
C HIS A 89 16.65 24.81 -22.52
N LEU A 90 16.59 24.04 -21.42
CA LEU A 90 15.66 24.29 -20.32
C LEU A 90 16.19 25.30 -19.30
N ASN A 91 17.46 25.70 -19.37
CA ASN A 91 18.10 26.64 -18.43
C ASN A 91 17.80 26.30 -16.95
N LEU A 92 18.10 25.05 -16.56
CA LEU A 92 17.85 24.54 -15.22
C LEU A 92 18.85 25.16 -14.21
N GLU A 93 18.40 25.35 -12.97
CA GLU A 93 19.28 25.78 -11.87
C GLU A 93 20.21 24.64 -11.39
N ASN A 94 19.76 23.39 -11.56
CA ASN A 94 20.43 22.18 -11.11
C ASN A 94 20.38 21.07 -12.18
N TYR A 95 21.56 20.64 -12.62
CA TYR A 95 21.76 19.57 -13.59
C TYR A 95 22.32 18.27 -13.00
N TYR A 96 22.57 18.18 -11.69
CA TYR A 96 23.21 17.01 -11.07
C TYR A 96 22.26 16.21 -10.18
N PHE A 97 22.46 14.90 -10.15
CA PHE A 97 21.64 13.91 -9.45
C PHE A 97 22.52 12.82 -8.86
N ASP A 98 22.08 12.16 -7.80
CA ASP A 98 22.78 10.99 -7.22
C ASP A 98 22.23 9.64 -7.72
N ILE A 99 21.26 9.70 -8.63
CA ILE A 99 20.77 8.60 -9.45
C ILE A 99 20.92 8.94 -10.95
N PRO A 100 21.03 7.95 -11.84
CA PRO A 100 20.97 8.19 -13.28
C PRO A 100 19.64 8.84 -13.68
N VAL A 101 19.71 9.99 -14.34
CA VAL A 101 18.55 10.71 -14.90
C VAL A 101 18.83 11.03 -16.36
N VAL A 102 17.82 10.84 -17.21
CA VAL A 102 17.92 11.12 -18.65
C VAL A 102 16.80 12.02 -19.13
N TYR A 103 17.06 12.81 -20.17
CA TYR A 103 16.06 13.66 -20.82
C TYR A 103 15.61 13.08 -22.16
N ASN A 104 14.68 12.11 -22.13
CA ASN A 104 14.15 11.45 -23.34
C ASN A 104 12.64 11.67 -23.52
N ALA A 105 12.07 11.16 -24.62
CA ALA A 105 10.65 11.32 -24.95
C ALA A 105 9.70 10.81 -23.84
N ALA A 106 10.06 9.73 -23.14
CA ALA A 106 9.24 9.18 -22.07
C ALA A 106 9.26 10.08 -20.82
N VAL A 107 10.41 10.67 -20.48
CA VAL A 107 10.54 11.62 -19.36
C VAL A 107 9.86 12.95 -19.70
N LYS A 108 10.08 13.48 -20.91
CA LYS A 108 9.40 14.69 -21.43
C LYS A 108 7.88 14.61 -21.33
N LYS A 109 7.30 13.44 -21.64
CA LYS A 109 5.86 13.20 -21.50
C LYS A 109 5.39 13.45 -20.06
N TRP A 110 6.14 13.01 -19.06
CA TRP A 110 5.79 13.19 -17.65
C TRP A 110 6.07 14.61 -17.16
N ILE A 111 7.14 15.24 -17.62
CA ILE A 111 7.37 16.68 -17.38
C ILE A 111 6.16 17.46 -17.89
N ASN A 112 5.78 17.27 -19.15
CA ASN A 112 4.60 17.93 -19.74
C ASN A 112 3.30 17.63 -18.96
N TYR A 113 3.13 16.42 -18.45
CA TYR A 113 1.98 16.10 -17.59
C TYR A 113 1.99 16.94 -16.31
N PHE A 114 3.10 16.99 -15.58
CA PHE A 114 3.20 17.74 -14.32
C PHE A 114 3.18 19.26 -14.51
N LEU A 115 3.55 19.78 -15.68
CA LEU A 115 3.40 21.21 -15.98
C LEU A 115 1.97 21.60 -16.36
N ASN A 116 1.13 20.64 -16.74
CA ASN A 116 -0.24 20.89 -17.22
C ASN A 116 -1.27 20.18 -16.35
N ARG A 117 -1.88 19.10 -16.86
CA ARG A 117 -3.00 18.37 -16.20
C ARG A 117 -2.64 17.83 -14.80
N GLY A 118 -1.35 17.63 -14.53
CA GLY A 118 -0.80 17.15 -13.27
C GLY A 118 -0.28 18.25 -12.35
N ARG A 119 -0.38 19.53 -12.71
CA ARG A 119 0.24 20.64 -11.97
C ARG A 119 -0.19 20.72 -10.52
N GLY A 120 -1.49 20.75 -10.25
CA GLY A 120 -1.99 20.77 -8.87
C GLY A 120 -1.64 19.50 -8.07
N PHE A 121 -1.39 18.35 -8.73
CA PHE A 121 -0.85 17.18 -8.02
C PHE A 121 0.58 17.41 -7.60
N PHE A 122 1.41 17.93 -8.51
CA PHE A 122 2.80 18.23 -8.23
C PHE A 122 2.95 19.28 -7.11
N GLU A 123 2.19 20.37 -7.16
CA GLU A 123 2.20 21.41 -6.10
C GLU A 123 1.90 20.82 -4.72
N ARG A 124 0.87 19.96 -4.61
CA ARG A 124 0.57 19.26 -3.34
C ARG A 124 1.66 18.29 -2.91
N TYR A 125 2.38 17.69 -3.86
CA TYR A 125 3.48 16.78 -3.55
C TYR A 125 4.70 17.58 -3.08
N GLY A 126 5.02 18.68 -3.75
CA GLY A 126 6.08 19.61 -3.38
C GLY A 126 5.84 20.24 -2.01
N ALA A 127 4.62 20.68 -1.73
CA ALA A 127 4.23 21.22 -0.42
C ALA A 127 4.55 20.23 0.71
N ARG A 128 4.15 18.95 0.54
CA ARG A 128 4.49 17.89 1.51
C ARG A 128 5.97 17.51 1.52
N ALA A 129 6.69 17.70 0.41
CA ALA A 129 8.12 17.41 0.34
C ALA A 129 8.91 18.29 1.31
N GLY A 130 8.50 19.53 1.57
CA GLY A 130 9.13 20.40 2.58
C GLY A 130 9.24 19.73 3.96
N ARG A 131 8.18 19.04 4.38
CA ARG A 131 8.14 18.32 5.67
C ARG A 131 9.00 17.05 5.69
N TYR A 132 8.97 16.26 4.62
CA TYR A 132 9.46 14.87 4.65
C TYR A 132 10.77 14.66 3.89
N ALA A 133 10.98 15.34 2.76
CA ALA A 133 12.13 15.06 1.91
C ALA A 133 13.49 15.23 2.63
N PRO A 134 13.71 16.24 3.50
CA PRO A 134 15.00 16.39 4.17
C PRO A 134 15.34 15.22 5.11
N VAL A 135 14.42 14.87 6.02
CA VAL A 135 14.63 13.79 6.99
C VAL A 135 14.69 12.42 6.31
N LEU A 136 13.83 12.16 5.33
CA LEU A 136 13.80 10.87 4.64
C LEU A 136 14.99 10.70 3.70
N GLY A 137 15.43 11.77 3.04
CA GLY A 137 16.67 11.80 2.25
C GLY A 137 17.89 11.48 3.11
N LYS A 138 17.99 12.08 4.31
CA LYS A 138 19.06 11.78 5.26
C LYS A 138 19.07 10.31 5.70
N ILE A 139 17.90 9.72 5.96
CA ILE A 139 17.80 8.29 6.29
C ILE A 139 18.31 7.41 5.14
N LEU A 140 17.99 7.73 3.89
CA LEU A 140 18.49 7.00 2.72
C LEU A 140 20.03 7.05 2.67
N GLU A 141 20.59 8.25 2.81
CA GLU A 141 22.05 8.48 2.83
C GLU A 141 22.74 7.70 3.96
N ASP A 142 22.17 7.73 5.18
CA ASP A 142 22.69 6.99 6.33
C ASP A 142 22.68 5.47 6.13
N HIS A 143 21.84 4.96 5.22
CA HIS A 143 21.80 3.55 4.82
C HIS A 143 22.69 3.25 3.58
N GLY A 144 23.45 4.24 3.11
CA GLY A 144 24.35 4.18 1.96
C GLY A 144 23.60 4.22 0.63
N LEU A 145 22.48 4.94 0.55
CA LEU A 145 21.68 5.08 -0.66
C LEU A 145 21.65 6.52 -1.17
N PRO A 146 21.46 6.73 -2.48
CA PRO A 146 21.23 8.06 -3.04
C PRO A 146 19.99 8.75 -2.45
N ARG A 147 20.12 10.04 -2.14
CA ARG A 147 19.03 10.87 -1.61
C ARG A 147 17.94 11.10 -2.66
N ASP A 148 18.27 11.22 -3.95
CA ASP A 148 17.26 11.42 -5.02
C ASP A 148 16.34 10.18 -5.19
N LEU A 149 16.63 9.05 -4.54
CA LEU A 149 15.63 7.97 -4.42
C LEU A 149 14.37 8.41 -3.65
N ILE A 150 14.40 9.55 -2.95
CA ILE A 150 13.22 10.12 -2.32
C ILE A 150 12.09 10.44 -3.31
N PHE A 151 12.42 10.67 -4.59
CA PHE A 151 11.43 10.86 -5.64
C PHE A 151 10.59 9.60 -5.92
N LEU A 152 11.03 8.41 -5.47
CA LEU A 152 10.18 7.21 -5.47
C LEU A 152 9.02 7.40 -4.48
N ALA A 153 9.26 7.86 -3.25
CA ALA A 153 8.19 8.14 -2.28
C ALA A 153 7.23 9.23 -2.79
N MET A 154 7.77 10.24 -3.49
CA MET A 154 6.95 11.24 -4.18
C MET A 154 6.10 10.61 -5.29
N ALA A 155 6.66 9.70 -6.09
CA ALA A 155 5.94 9.02 -7.16
C ALA A 155 4.87 8.05 -6.65
N GLU A 156 5.09 7.41 -5.50
CA GLU A 156 4.22 6.41 -4.88
C GLU A 156 2.98 7.04 -4.22
N SER A 157 3.17 8.10 -3.44
CA SER A 157 2.07 8.71 -2.67
C SER A 157 2.12 10.24 -2.61
N GLY A 158 3.20 10.86 -3.11
CA GLY A 158 3.49 12.26 -2.84
C GLY A 158 3.70 12.51 -1.35
N PHE A 159 4.39 11.62 -0.65
CA PHE A 159 4.64 11.69 0.81
C PHE A 159 3.40 11.62 1.71
N GLN A 160 2.33 10.95 1.27
CA GLN A 160 1.11 10.86 2.06
C GLN A 160 1.14 9.64 3.00
N ASN A 161 1.30 9.87 4.30
CA ASN A 161 1.37 8.84 5.34
C ASN A 161 0.12 7.95 5.41
N LYS A 162 -1.07 8.52 5.20
CA LYS A 162 -2.35 7.78 5.23
C LYS A 162 -2.73 7.20 3.85
N ALA A 163 -1.89 7.32 2.81
CA ALA A 163 -2.22 6.83 1.47
C ALA A 163 -2.44 5.32 1.47
N LYS A 164 -3.53 4.87 0.85
CA LYS A 164 -3.86 3.45 0.73
C LYS A 164 -4.34 3.14 -0.68
N SER A 165 -3.61 2.28 -1.38
CA SER A 165 -4.01 1.83 -2.72
C SER A 165 -5.12 0.78 -2.67
N TRP A 166 -5.77 0.59 -3.81
CA TRP A 166 -6.73 -0.51 -4.04
C TRP A 166 -6.11 -1.91 -3.87
N ALA A 167 -4.78 -2.01 -4.02
CA ALA A 167 -4.01 -3.24 -3.83
C ALA A 167 -3.56 -3.42 -2.37
N ARG A 168 -3.90 -2.47 -1.47
CA ARG A 168 -3.50 -2.42 -0.06
C ARG A 168 -2.04 -2.05 0.20
N ALA A 169 -1.40 -1.42 -0.78
CA ALA A 169 -0.18 -0.66 -0.50
C ALA A 169 -0.52 0.52 0.41
N VAL A 170 0.31 0.79 1.44
CA VAL A 170 0.05 1.84 2.43
C VAL A 170 1.28 2.72 2.64
N GLY A 171 1.04 3.99 2.92
CA GLY A 171 2.06 4.90 3.42
C GLY A 171 2.83 5.65 2.35
N PRO A 172 3.88 6.39 2.76
CA PRO A 172 4.64 7.25 1.86
C PRO A 172 5.32 6.43 0.76
N TRP A 173 5.79 5.24 1.10
CA TRP A 173 6.49 4.28 0.23
C TRP A 173 5.58 3.21 -0.40
N GLN A 174 4.27 3.28 -0.16
CA GLN A 174 3.28 2.33 -0.70
C GLN A 174 3.67 0.85 -0.49
N PHE A 175 4.04 0.49 0.74
CA PHE A 175 4.37 -0.89 1.06
C PHE A 175 3.15 -1.81 1.00
N MET A 176 3.27 -2.90 0.25
CA MET A 176 2.35 -4.04 0.38
C MET A 176 2.51 -4.67 1.77
N PRO A 177 1.44 -5.23 2.39
CA PRO A 177 1.52 -5.71 3.77
C PRO A 177 2.61 -6.77 3.98
N TYR A 178 2.71 -7.73 3.05
CA TYR A 178 3.72 -8.79 3.12
C TYR A 178 5.14 -8.25 2.98
N THR A 179 5.36 -7.33 2.03
CA THR A 179 6.66 -6.70 1.80
C THR A 179 7.07 -5.85 3.00
N GLY A 180 6.15 -5.05 3.54
CA GLY A 180 6.41 -4.24 4.74
C GLY A 180 6.85 -5.10 5.92
N LYS A 181 6.12 -6.19 6.21
CA LYS A 181 6.51 -7.15 7.27
C LYS A 181 7.87 -7.79 7.02
N ARG A 182 8.15 -8.18 5.76
CA ARG A 182 9.45 -8.74 5.38
C ARG A 182 10.61 -7.80 5.70
N TYR A 183 10.40 -6.49 5.58
CA TYR A 183 11.41 -5.46 5.88
C TYR A 183 11.26 -4.83 7.27
N GLY A 184 10.56 -5.50 8.18
CA GLY A 184 10.55 -5.16 9.61
C GLY A 184 9.42 -4.23 10.07
N LEU A 185 8.46 -3.88 9.20
CA LEU A 185 7.32 -3.07 9.61
C LEU A 185 6.26 -3.91 10.34
N LYS A 186 5.85 -3.45 11.51
CA LYS A 186 4.73 -4.00 12.26
C LYS A 186 3.41 -3.54 11.64
N ILE A 187 2.54 -4.51 11.37
CA ILE A 187 1.21 -4.28 10.79
C ILE A 187 0.24 -5.23 11.48
N ASP A 188 -0.58 -4.66 12.36
CA ASP A 188 -1.63 -5.35 13.09
C ASP A 188 -2.89 -4.46 13.18
N TRP A 189 -3.74 -4.70 14.19
CA TRP A 189 -4.99 -3.98 14.35
C TRP A 189 -4.80 -2.61 15.03
N TYR A 190 -3.77 -2.44 15.85
CA TYR A 190 -3.50 -1.21 16.59
C TYR A 190 -2.54 -0.30 15.83
N VAL A 191 -1.54 -0.88 15.14
CA VAL A 191 -0.50 -0.14 14.42
C VAL A 191 -0.31 -0.61 12.97
N ASP A 192 -0.05 0.35 12.08
CA ASP A 192 0.43 0.12 10.73
C ASP A 192 1.64 1.00 10.44
N GLU A 193 2.84 0.50 10.75
CA GLU A 193 4.10 1.23 10.63
C GLU A 193 4.49 1.56 9.18
N ARG A 194 3.72 1.08 8.19
CA ARG A 194 3.83 1.60 6.82
C ARG A 194 3.45 3.07 6.75
N ARG A 195 2.59 3.56 7.65
CA ARG A 195 2.16 4.96 7.70
C ARG A 195 3.20 5.85 8.40
N ASP A 196 4.09 5.28 9.22
CA ASP A 196 5.20 6.00 9.83
C ASP A 196 6.25 6.32 8.75
N PRO A 197 6.52 7.61 8.45
CA PRO A 197 7.44 7.98 7.38
C PRO A 197 8.89 7.57 7.67
N ILE A 198 9.33 7.59 8.93
CA ILE A 198 10.70 7.26 9.33
C ILE A 198 10.90 5.75 9.22
N LYS A 199 10.05 4.95 9.89
CA LYS A 199 10.13 3.48 9.87
C LYS A 199 9.95 2.94 8.46
N ALA A 200 8.98 3.47 7.71
CA ALA A 200 8.78 3.06 6.32
C ALA A 200 9.99 3.40 5.43
N THR A 201 10.70 4.51 5.68
CA THR A 201 11.91 4.86 4.90
C THR A 201 13.08 3.95 5.23
N ILE A 202 13.25 3.56 6.49
CA ILE A 202 14.25 2.55 6.88
C ILE A 202 13.96 1.21 6.18
N ALA A 203 12.69 0.78 6.16
CA ALA A 203 12.28 -0.43 5.43
C ALA A 203 12.48 -0.30 3.91
N ALA A 204 12.15 0.87 3.33
CA ALA A 204 12.38 1.16 1.92
C ALA A 204 13.86 1.12 1.56
N SER A 205 14.72 1.64 2.44
CA SER A 205 16.17 1.61 2.27
C SER A 205 16.69 0.18 2.17
N LYS A 206 16.28 -0.69 3.10
CA LYS A 206 16.64 -2.13 3.06
C LYS A 206 16.16 -2.80 1.77
N TYR A 207 14.93 -2.50 1.33
CA TYR A 207 14.39 -3.10 0.11
C TYR A 207 15.09 -2.59 -1.15
N LEU A 208 15.30 -1.28 -1.28
CA LEU A 208 15.97 -0.67 -2.43
C LEU A 208 17.42 -1.13 -2.53
N LYS A 209 18.14 -1.25 -1.41
CA LYS A 209 19.49 -1.83 -1.37
C LYS A 209 19.53 -3.25 -1.91
N LYS A 210 18.56 -4.09 -1.50
CA LYS A 210 18.40 -5.45 -2.02
C LYS A 210 18.13 -5.45 -3.52
N LEU A 211 17.19 -4.62 -3.99
CA LEU A 211 16.84 -4.54 -5.41
C LEU A 211 18.02 -4.04 -6.26
N TYR A 212 18.79 -3.08 -5.75
CA TYR A 212 20.02 -2.66 -6.42
C TYR A 212 21.05 -3.79 -6.47
N GLY A 213 21.23 -4.55 -5.39
CA GLY A 213 22.09 -5.74 -5.38
C GLY A 213 21.67 -6.82 -6.38
N ASP A 214 20.36 -7.01 -6.59
CA ASP A 214 19.84 -7.98 -7.57
C ASP A 214 20.06 -7.56 -9.04
N PHE A 215 19.99 -6.26 -9.34
CA PHE A 215 19.85 -5.76 -10.71
C PHE A 215 20.98 -4.83 -11.18
N GLY A 216 21.83 -4.33 -10.28
CA GLY A 216 22.99 -3.49 -10.58
C GLY A 216 22.70 -2.08 -11.11
N ALA A 217 21.42 -1.71 -11.29
CA ALA A 217 21.01 -0.41 -11.85
C ALA A 217 19.78 0.15 -11.14
N TRP A 218 19.78 1.46 -10.87
CA TRP A 218 18.68 2.13 -10.17
C TRP A 218 17.37 2.13 -10.96
N GLU A 219 17.44 2.21 -12.29
CA GLU A 219 16.25 2.13 -13.15
C GLU A 219 15.58 0.76 -13.06
N LEU A 220 16.38 -0.32 -13.01
CA LEU A 220 15.85 -1.67 -12.84
C LEU A 220 15.33 -1.88 -11.41
N ALA A 221 16.05 -1.36 -10.40
CA ALA A 221 15.62 -1.43 -9.01
C ALA A 221 14.29 -0.70 -8.80
N ALA A 222 14.13 0.52 -9.32
CA ALA A 222 12.87 1.26 -9.27
C ALA A 222 11.75 0.55 -10.04
N ALA A 223 12.03 0.00 -11.22
CA ALA A 223 11.05 -0.80 -11.95
C ALA A 223 10.63 -2.07 -11.19
N ALA A 224 11.56 -2.71 -10.49
CA ALA A 224 11.32 -3.88 -9.64
C ALA A 224 10.56 -3.53 -8.37
N TYR A 225 10.78 -2.35 -7.80
CA TYR A 225 10.02 -1.83 -6.67
C TYR A 225 8.52 -1.77 -7.02
N ASN A 226 8.18 -1.21 -8.19
CA ASN A 226 6.80 -1.12 -8.68
C ASN A 226 6.22 -2.47 -9.13
N ALA A 227 6.97 -3.26 -9.90
CA ALA A 227 6.44 -4.44 -10.60
C ALA A 227 6.63 -5.76 -9.85
N GLY A 228 7.50 -5.76 -8.84
CA GLY A 228 8.03 -6.93 -8.15
C GLY A 228 9.30 -7.49 -8.79
N GLU A 229 10.28 -7.83 -7.96
CA GLU A 229 11.58 -8.41 -8.32
C GLU A 229 11.46 -9.58 -9.30
N GLY A 230 10.65 -10.60 -8.99
CA GLY A 230 10.52 -11.77 -9.87
C GLY A 230 9.88 -11.48 -11.23
N LYS A 231 9.11 -10.39 -11.36
CA LYS A 231 8.61 -9.94 -12.67
C LYS A 231 9.73 -9.28 -13.47
N MET A 232 10.57 -8.48 -12.85
CA MET A 232 11.73 -7.90 -13.52
C MET A 232 12.75 -8.95 -13.94
N SER A 233 13.09 -9.92 -13.08
CA SER A 233 13.99 -11.03 -13.46
C SER A 233 13.47 -11.83 -14.66
N ARG A 234 12.15 -12.06 -14.74
CA ARG A 234 11.52 -12.70 -15.92
C ARG A 234 11.56 -11.83 -17.17
N ALA A 235 11.46 -10.51 -17.03
CA ALA A 235 11.55 -9.57 -18.15
C ALA A 235 12.97 -9.56 -18.73
N ILE A 236 13.98 -9.44 -17.86
CA ILE A 236 15.41 -9.48 -18.23
C ILE A 236 15.73 -10.77 -18.97
N ARG A 237 15.36 -11.93 -18.40
CA ARG A 237 15.62 -13.23 -19.03
C ARG A 237 14.89 -13.41 -20.37
N ARG A 238 13.67 -12.88 -20.49
CA ARG A 238 12.87 -12.96 -21.73
C ARG A 238 13.48 -12.13 -22.86
N TYR A 239 13.94 -10.92 -22.57
CA TYR A 239 14.45 -9.98 -23.56
C TYR A 239 15.98 -9.97 -23.68
N LYS A 240 16.68 -10.76 -22.85
CA LYS A 240 18.14 -10.88 -22.81
C LYS A 240 18.84 -9.52 -22.73
N THR A 241 18.33 -8.65 -21.87
CA THR A 241 18.88 -7.31 -21.68
C THR A 241 18.63 -6.82 -20.26
N GLU A 242 19.62 -6.12 -19.73
CA GLU A 242 19.56 -5.42 -18.43
C GLU A 242 19.36 -3.92 -18.63
N ASN A 243 19.17 -3.47 -19.88
CA ASN A 243 18.83 -2.09 -20.17
C ASN A 243 17.32 -1.87 -19.98
N PHE A 244 16.95 -1.07 -18.97
CA PHE A 244 15.55 -0.73 -18.69
C PHE A 244 14.81 -0.23 -19.94
N TRP A 245 15.40 0.69 -20.70
CA TRP A 245 14.78 1.28 -21.88
C TRP A 245 14.49 0.24 -22.95
N HIS A 246 15.36 -0.75 -23.15
CA HIS A 246 15.10 -1.87 -24.04
C HIS A 246 13.98 -2.77 -23.53
N LEU A 247 13.93 -3.07 -22.21
CA LEU A 247 12.83 -3.85 -21.61
C LEU A 247 11.47 -3.19 -21.83
N THR A 248 11.39 -1.86 -21.79
CA THR A 248 10.12 -1.14 -21.99
C THR A 248 9.57 -1.24 -23.42
N LYS A 249 10.39 -1.56 -24.42
CA LYS A 249 9.91 -1.79 -25.81
C LYS A 249 9.07 -3.07 -25.90
N GLY A 250 9.35 -4.06 -25.06
CA GLY A 250 8.64 -5.35 -25.03
C GLY A 250 7.21 -5.29 -24.46
N ARG A 251 6.36 -6.26 -24.82
CA ARG A 251 4.96 -6.35 -24.34
C ARG A 251 4.77 -6.95 -22.94
N TYR A 252 5.82 -7.52 -22.33
CA TYR A 252 5.72 -8.25 -21.06
C TYR A 252 5.49 -7.32 -19.85
N LEU A 253 6.13 -6.15 -19.84
CA LEU A 253 5.91 -5.14 -18.80
C LEU A 253 4.61 -4.37 -19.05
N LYS A 254 3.86 -4.10 -17.98
CA LYS A 254 2.63 -3.29 -18.07
C LYS A 254 2.99 -1.83 -18.31
N ALA A 255 2.07 -1.07 -18.91
CA ALA A 255 2.26 0.37 -19.12
C ALA A 255 2.60 1.10 -17.82
N GLU A 256 1.97 0.75 -16.70
CA GLU A 256 2.27 1.28 -15.37
C GLU A 256 3.78 1.21 -15.05
N THR A 257 4.36 0.01 -15.07
CA THR A 257 5.80 -0.20 -14.84
C THR A 257 6.68 0.53 -15.85
N LYS A 258 6.32 0.50 -17.14
CA LYS A 258 7.10 1.20 -18.18
C LYS A 258 7.16 2.71 -17.98
N ASN A 259 6.10 3.30 -17.42
CA ASN A 259 6.02 4.72 -17.17
C ASN A 259 6.51 5.11 -15.77
N TYR A 260 6.78 4.15 -14.88
CA TYR A 260 7.16 4.41 -13.49
C TYR A 260 8.52 5.11 -13.36
N VAL A 261 9.58 4.56 -13.97
CA VAL A 261 10.92 5.15 -13.94
C VAL A 261 10.95 6.54 -14.62
N PRO A 262 10.36 6.73 -15.83
CA PRO A 262 10.28 8.06 -16.42
C PRO A 262 9.52 9.09 -15.58
N LYS A 263 8.49 8.67 -14.83
CA LYS A 263 7.75 9.54 -13.91
C LYS A 263 8.65 10.03 -12.77
N ILE A 264 9.45 9.13 -12.17
CA ILE A 264 10.40 9.48 -11.09
C ILE A 264 11.45 10.47 -11.60
N MET A 265 12.04 10.21 -12.77
CA MET A 265 13.01 11.12 -13.38
C MET A 265 12.41 12.50 -13.64
N ALA A 266 11.17 12.57 -14.14
CA ALA A 266 10.48 13.84 -14.34
C ALA A 266 10.22 14.58 -13.02
N LEU A 267 9.81 13.86 -11.96
CA LEU A 267 9.65 14.43 -10.61
C LEU A 267 10.97 14.95 -10.06
N ALA A 268 12.08 14.23 -10.26
CA ALA A 268 13.41 14.66 -9.86
C ALA A 268 13.85 15.94 -10.59
N ILE A 269 13.70 15.96 -11.91
CA ILE A 269 14.05 17.12 -12.74
C ILE A 269 13.26 18.36 -12.30
N ILE A 270 11.95 18.25 -12.14
CA ILE A 270 11.11 19.40 -11.72
C ILE A 270 11.39 19.75 -10.26
N GLY A 271 11.44 18.75 -9.38
CA GLY A 271 11.60 18.95 -7.93
C GLY A 271 12.90 19.63 -7.53
N LYS A 272 13.98 19.43 -8.28
CA LYS A 272 15.26 20.13 -8.06
C LYS A 272 15.38 21.45 -8.81
N ASN A 273 14.38 21.82 -9.62
CA ASN A 273 14.38 23.00 -10.49
C ASN A 273 13.02 23.70 -10.48
N LEU A 274 12.41 23.87 -9.30
CA LEU A 274 11.04 24.36 -9.16
C LEU A 274 10.83 25.69 -9.89
N LYS A 275 11.76 26.62 -9.73
CA LYS A 275 11.72 27.95 -10.36
C LYS A 275 11.82 27.89 -11.89
N SER A 276 12.72 27.06 -12.43
CA SER A 276 12.83 26.85 -13.89
C SER A 276 11.52 26.33 -14.53
N PHE A 277 10.65 25.70 -13.74
CA PHE A 277 9.37 25.17 -14.17
C PHE A 277 8.16 25.99 -13.69
N GLY A 278 8.40 27.17 -13.11
CA GLY A 278 7.38 28.12 -12.65
C GLY A 278 6.61 27.65 -11.42
N PHE A 279 7.26 26.94 -10.49
CA PHE A 279 6.70 26.51 -9.20
C PHE A 279 7.22 27.37 -8.03
N ASP A 280 7.26 28.69 -8.23
CA ASP A 280 7.84 29.64 -7.26
C ASP A 280 7.00 29.82 -5.99
N GLU A 281 5.70 29.50 -6.05
CA GLU A 281 4.73 29.79 -5.00
C GLU A 281 4.28 28.54 -4.21
N ILE A 282 5.09 27.47 -4.20
CA ILE A 282 4.74 26.30 -3.39
C ILE A 282 4.85 26.66 -1.91
N ASN A 283 3.72 26.64 -1.21
CA ASN A 283 3.69 26.74 0.24
C ASN A 283 4.14 25.40 0.86
N PHE A 284 5.41 25.34 1.26
CA PHE A 284 5.98 24.15 1.88
C PHE A 284 5.41 23.92 3.27
N HIS A 285 5.14 22.66 3.59
CA HIS A 285 4.79 22.28 4.95
C HIS A 285 6.02 22.35 5.85
N GLU A 286 5.81 22.79 7.09
CA GLU A 286 6.86 22.81 8.11
C GLU A 286 7.56 21.45 8.26
N PRO A 287 8.87 21.44 8.55
CA PRO A 287 9.66 20.24 8.84
C PRO A 287 8.98 19.30 9.86
N LEU A 288 9.35 18.01 9.77
CA LEU A 288 8.86 17.01 10.70
C LEU A 288 9.67 17.06 12.00
N ASP A 289 9.27 17.94 12.90
CA ASP A 289 9.85 18.04 14.24
C ASP A 289 8.91 17.45 15.30
N PHE A 290 9.47 16.75 16.26
CA PHE A 290 8.76 16.13 17.39
C PHE A 290 9.74 15.74 18.49
N GLU A 291 9.22 15.56 19.69
CA GLU A 291 9.89 14.90 20.79
C GLU A 291 9.28 13.51 21.01
N GLU A 292 10.01 12.63 21.68
CA GLU A 292 9.54 11.28 22.00
C GLU A 292 9.35 11.13 23.51
N ILE A 293 8.18 10.64 23.90
CA ILE A 293 7.83 10.26 25.26
C ILE A 293 7.52 8.77 25.33
N LYS A 294 7.71 8.19 26.51
CA LYS A 294 7.37 6.81 26.81
C LYS A 294 6.07 6.78 27.60
N VAL A 295 5.11 5.99 27.12
CA VAL A 295 3.79 5.82 27.73
C VAL A 295 3.48 4.33 27.90
N PRO A 296 2.67 3.92 28.87
CA PRO A 296 2.29 2.51 28.98
C PRO A 296 1.46 2.02 27.78
N GLY A 297 1.32 0.70 27.67
CA GLY A 297 0.29 0.14 26.81
C GLY A 297 -1.11 0.62 27.24
N ASN A 298 -2.03 0.68 26.27
CA ASN A 298 -3.40 1.11 26.51
C ASN A 298 -3.58 2.60 26.89
N THR A 299 -2.57 3.45 26.69
CA THR A 299 -2.67 4.90 26.90
C THR A 299 -3.64 5.53 25.91
N ASP A 300 -4.56 6.36 26.39
CA ASP A 300 -5.47 7.17 25.59
C ASP A 300 -4.77 8.42 25.05
N ILE A 301 -4.67 8.52 23.74
CA ILE A 301 -3.96 9.61 23.05
C ILE A 301 -4.75 10.92 23.15
N MET A 302 -6.08 10.88 23.32
CA MET A 302 -6.88 12.09 23.54
C MET A 302 -6.60 12.68 24.92
N LEU A 303 -6.47 11.84 25.95
CA LEU A 303 -6.11 12.30 27.29
C LEU A 303 -4.67 12.84 27.34
N VAL A 304 -3.74 12.21 26.61
CA VAL A 304 -2.37 12.74 26.46
C VAL A 304 -2.39 14.10 25.76
N ALA A 305 -3.19 14.26 24.70
CA ALA A 305 -3.34 15.54 24.01
C ALA A 305 -3.87 16.64 24.95
N GLU A 306 -4.94 16.35 25.69
CA GLU A 306 -5.52 17.27 26.69
C GLU A 306 -4.51 17.67 27.77
N ALA A 307 -3.79 16.68 28.30
CA ALA A 307 -2.76 16.90 29.32
C ALA A 307 -1.60 17.80 28.86
N LEU A 308 -1.24 17.72 27.58
CA LEU A 308 -0.19 18.54 26.97
C LEU A 308 -0.70 19.85 26.37
N GLY A 309 -2.01 20.11 26.43
CA GLY A 309 -2.61 21.30 25.82
C GLY A 309 -2.50 21.32 24.29
N THR A 310 -2.45 20.16 23.63
CA THR A 310 -2.41 20.01 22.17
C THR A 310 -3.70 19.40 21.64
N ASP A 311 -3.93 19.48 20.34
CA ASP A 311 -5.01 18.81 19.63
C ASP A 311 -4.70 17.33 19.34
N PHE A 312 -5.75 16.52 19.34
CA PHE A 312 -5.66 15.09 19.02
C PHE A 312 -5.25 14.87 17.56
N GLU A 313 -5.67 15.76 16.65
CA GLU A 313 -5.32 15.73 15.23
C GLU A 313 -3.82 15.86 15.02
N GLU A 314 -3.15 16.76 15.75
CA GLU A 314 -1.70 16.91 15.73
C GLU A 314 -1.00 15.66 16.28
N MET A 315 -1.47 15.13 17.41
CA MET A 315 -0.96 13.86 17.94
C MET A 315 -1.08 12.71 16.93
N GLN A 316 -2.21 12.62 16.20
CA GLN A 316 -2.38 11.65 15.12
C GLN A 316 -1.50 11.93 13.91
N ARG A 317 -1.18 13.19 13.63
CA ARG A 317 -0.32 13.59 12.52
C ARG A 317 1.12 13.15 12.79
N LEU A 318 1.59 13.29 14.03
CA LEU A 318 2.92 12.86 14.47
C LEU A 318 3.04 11.34 14.60
N ASN A 319 1.94 10.66 14.97
CA ASN A 319 1.88 9.20 15.15
C ASN A 319 0.95 8.52 14.12
N PRO A 320 1.20 8.67 12.80
CA PRO A 320 0.29 8.21 11.76
C PRO A 320 0.15 6.68 11.71
N GLU A 321 1.09 5.93 12.30
CA GLU A 321 1.03 4.49 12.43
C GLU A 321 -0.02 4.01 13.43
N VAL A 322 -0.36 4.81 14.43
CA VAL A 322 -1.38 4.42 15.42
C VAL A 322 -2.75 4.54 14.77
N LEU A 323 -3.48 3.42 14.72
CA LEU A 323 -4.76 3.32 14.01
C LEU A 323 -5.96 3.66 14.89
N ARG A 324 -5.75 3.77 16.21
CA ARG A 324 -6.80 3.90 17.23
C ARG A 324 -6.54 5.13 18.09
N TRP A 325 -7.50 5.47 18.94
CA TRP A 325 -7.33 6.55 19.92
C TRP A 325 -6.44 6.17 21.10
N PHE A 326 -5.90 4.95 21.12
CA PHE A 326 -5.09 4.43 22.21
C PHE A 326 -3.90 3.62 21.69
N THR A 327 -2.85 3.53 22.49
CA THR A 327 -1.65 2.72 22.20
C THR A 327 -1.96 1.22 22.34
N PRO A 328 -1.22 0.31 21.67
CA PRO A 328 -1.52 -1.12 21.76
C PRO A 328 -1.48 -1.62 23.23
N PRO A 329 -2.52 -2.31 23.72
CA PRO A 329 -2.67 -2.70 25.12
C PRO A 329 -1.76 -3.86 25.52
N ASN A 330 -1.23 -4.59 24.56
CA ASN A 330 -0.40 -5.77 24.75
C ASN A 330 1.11 -5.44 24.79
N MET A 331 1.47 -4.22 25.19
CA MET A 331 2.85 -3.77 25.32
C MET A 331 3.02 -3.11 26.68
N GLU A 332 4.18 -3.30 27.31
CA GLU A 332 4.50 -2.63 28.57
C GLU A 332 4.68 -1.13 28.38
N GLU A 333 5.37 -0.75 27.30
CA GLU A 333 5.70 0.63 26.96
C GLU A 333 5.53 0.86 25.45
N TYR A 334 5.11 2.07 25.08
CA TYR A 334 5.05 2.58 23.72
C TYR A 334 5.73 3.93 23.64
N VAL A 335 6.46 4.17 22.55
CA VAL A 335 7.07 5.47 22.28
C VAL A 335 6.09 6.29 21.44
N LEU A 336 5.65 7.42 21.97
CA LEU A 336 4.73 8.34 21.33
C LEU A 336 5.47 9.63 20.97
N ARG A 337 5.24 10.13 19.76
CA ARG A 337 5.74 11.44 19.32
C ARG A 337 4.81 12.54 19.79
N VAL A 338 5.36 13.58 20.36
CA VAL A 338 4.65 14.77 20.85
C VAL A 338 5.23 16.04 20.20
N PRO A 339 4.49 17.16 20.17
CA PRO A 339 5.02 18.41 19.67
C PRO A 339 6.28 18.84 20.43
N VAL A 340 7.19 19.53 19.74
CA VAL A 340 8.42 20.06 20.35
C VAL A 340 8.09 20.98 21.54
N GLY A 341 8.86 20.89 22.61
CA GLY A 341 8.68 21.69 23.83
C GLY A 341 7.64 21.12 24.81
N THR A 342 6.95 20.02 24.48
CA THR A 342 5.92 19.44 25.35
C THR A 342 6.43 18.30 26.22
N LYS A 343 7.62 17.75 25.95
CA LYS A 343 8.20 16.66 26.76
C LYS A 343 8.48 17.07 28.20
N VAL A 344 8.93 18.30 28.44
CA VAL A 344 9.14 18.81 29.81
C VAL A 344 7.82 18.85 30.55
N ALA A 345 6.77 19.38 29.93
CA ALA A 345 5.42 19.38 30.49
C ALA A 345 4.92 17.95 30.78
N TRP A 346 5.18 16.99 29.87
CA TRP A 346 4.86 15.57 30.08
C TRP A 346 5.55 15.00 31.32
N ASP A 347 6.87 15.21 31.43
CA ASP A 347 7.69 14.70 32.52
C ASP A 347 7.25 15.29 33.88
N ASP A 348 6.84 16.56 33.91
CA ASP A 348 6.40 17.24 35.13
C ASP A 348 4.99 16.86 35.58
N CYS A 349 4.02 16.74 34.66
CA CYS A 349 2.61 16.58 35.03
C CYS A 349 2.14 15.13 35.03
N CYS A 350 2.61 14.33 34.08
CA CYS A 350 1.75 13.29 33.51
C CYS A 350 2.45 11.96 33.27
N LYS A 351 3.77 11.90 33.41
CA LYS A 351 4.56 10.67 33.26
C LYS A 351 4.06 9.51 34.14
N ASP A 352 3.65 9.82 35.37
CA ASP A 352 3.10 8.84 36.32
C ASP A 352 1.57 8.77 36.29
N ALA A 353 0.92 9.61 35.48
CA ALA A 353 -0.53 9.63 35.34
C ALA A 353 -1.01 8.41 34.53
N LYS A 354 -2.01 7.71 35.07
CA LYS A 354 -2.65 6.58 34.38
C LYS A 354 -3.68 7.08 33.36
N LEU A 355 -3.19 7.66 32.27
CA LEU A 355 -4.02 8.13 31.14
C LEU A 355 -4.45 6.94 30.26
N LEU A 356 -5.12 5.96 30.85
CA LEU A 356 -5.53 4.73 30.16
C LEU A 356 -6.87 4.93 29.46
N ALA A 357 -7.01 4.33 28.27
CA ALA A 357 -8.27 4.33 27.55
C ALA A 357 -9.33 3.55 28.32
N SER A 358 -10.50 4.17 28.49
CA SER A 358 -11.67 3.60 29.18
C SER A 358 -12.95 3.66 28.35
N ASP A 359 -13.00 4.52 27.34
CA ASP A 359 -14.18 4.76 26.49
C ASP A 359 -14.48 3.61 25.51
N TYR A 360 -14.33 2.35 25.93
CA TYR A 360 -14.63 1.20 25.08
C TYR A 360 -16.12 0.94 24.95
N GLN A 361 -16.53 0.55 23.76
CA GLN A 361 -17.86 0.05 23.49
C GLN A 361 -18.06 -1.31 24.17
N GLN A 362 -19.13 -1.44 24.93
CA GLN A 362 -19.51 -2.68 25.60
C GLN A 362 -20.47 -3.51 24.72
N TYR A 363 -20.30 -4.82 24.70
CA TYR A 363 -21.14 -5.75 23.94
C TYR A 363 -21.61 -6.92 24.79
N LYS A 364 -22.93 -7.04 24.94
CA LYS A 364 -23.58 -8.14 25.64
C LYS A 364 -23.69 -9.38 24.75
N ILE A 365 -23.22 -10.53 25.23
CA ILE A 365 -23.35 -11.81 24.54
C ILE A 365 -24.82 -12.26 24.56
N LEU A 366 -25.43 -12.37 23.38
CA LEU A 366 -26.85 -12.73 23.23
C LEU A 366 -27.07 -14.24 23.07
N GLY A 367 -26.12 -14.95 22.43
CA GLY A 367 -26.23 -16.38 22.12
C GLY A 367 -25.61 -17.26 23.20
N SER A 368 -26.18 -18.45 23.43
CA SER A 368 -25.71 -19.41 24.44
C SER A 368 -24.48 -20.23 24.01
N LYS A 369 -23.92 -19.99 22.81
CA LYS A 369 -22.79 -20.75 22.24
C LYS A 369 -21.76 -19.88 21.52
N SER A 370 -21.78 -18.55 21.66
CA SER A 370 -20.80 -17.69 21.00
C SER A 370 -19.41 -17.83 21.63
N ASP A 371 -18.37 -17.77 20.82
CA ASP A 371 -16.98 -17.61 21.28
C ASP A 371 -16.40 -16.25 20.81
N LEU A 372 -15.16 -15.95 21.19
CA LEU A 372 -14.50 -14.69 20.79
C LEU A 372 -14.29 -14.60 19.28
N GLU A 373 -14.10 -15.73 18.57
CA GLU A 373 -13.95 -15.72 17.12
C GLU A 373 -15.26 -15.31 16.42
N ASP A 374 -16.40 -15.79 16.91
CA ASP A 374 -17.72 -15.39 16.44
C ASP A 374 -17.95 -13.89 16.63
N VAL A 375 -17.57 -13.35 17.79
CA VAL A 375 -17.66 -11.91 18.07
C VAL A 375 -16.73 -11.12 17.15
N ALA A 376 -15.47 -11.53 17.03
CA ALA A 376 -14.51 -10.89 16.13
C ALA A 376 -15.02 -10.84 14.70
N ARG A 377 -15.60 -11.94 14.20
CA ARG A 377 -16.20 -12.03 12.87
C ARG A 377 -17.40 -11.08 12.71
N LYS A 378 -18.28 -11.00 13.72
CA LYS A 378 -19.42 -10.07 13.74
C LYS A 378 -18.98 -8.61 13.64
N PHE A 379 -17.87 -8.26 14.30
CA PHE A 379 -17.33 -6.90 14.32
C PHE A 379 -16.23 -6.64 13.28
N LYS A 380 -15.94 -7.61 12.40
CA LYS A 380 -14.90 -7.55 11.35
C LYS A 380 -13.49 -7.33 11.88
N ILE A 381 -13.23 -7.80 13.09
CA ILE A 381 -11.90 -7.86 13.68
C ILE A 381 -11.25 -9.14 13.14
N LYS A 382 -10.18 -8.99 12.34
CA LYS A 382 -9.54 -10.11 11.64
C LYS A 382 -8.76 -11.02 12.58
N ASP A 383 -8.18 -10.45 13.64
CA ASP A 383 -7.42 -11.19 14.65
C ASP A 383 -8.20 -11.19 15.97
N PRO A 384 -8.81 -12.32 16.38
CA PRO A 384 -9.52 -12.44 17.65
C PRO A 384 -8.67 -12.11 18.88
N LYS A 385 -7.33 -12.15 18.80
CA LYS A 385 -6.44 -11.76 19.91
C LYS A 385 -6.59 -10.30 20.33
N VAL A 386 -7.09 -9.44 19.45
CA VAL A 386 -7.44 -8.05 19.76
C VAL A 386 -8.53 -7.99 20.84
N LEU A 387 -9.52 -8.89 20.77
CA LEU A 387 -10.55 -8.98 21.81
C LEU A 387 -9.98 -9.55 23.10
N LEU A 388 -9.10 -10.54 23.01
CA LEU A 388 -8.44 -11.12 24.18
C LEU A 388 -7.66 -10.07 24.98
N ALA A 389 -6.94 -9.18 24.29
CA ALA A 389 -6.13 -8.15 24.95
C ALA A 389 -6.95 -7.15 25.78
N LEU A 390 -8.23 -6.95 25.45
CA LEU A 390 -9.14 -6.09 26.22
C LEU A 390 -10.04 -6.86 27.18
N ASN A 391 -9.99 -8.18 27.16
CA ASN A 391 -10.83 -9.04 27.98
C ASN A 391 -10.01 -10.25 28.49
N PRO A 392 -9.04 -9.99 29.39
CA PRO A 392 -8.08 -11.01 29.85
C PRO A 392 -8.74 -12.18 30.60
N ASP A 393 -9.96 -11.99 31.12
CA ASP A 393 -10.70 -13.02 31.85
C ASP A 393 -11.27 -14.15 30.96
N PHE A 394 -11.19 -13.99 29.63
CA PHE A 394 -11.67 -15.00 28.68
C PHE A 394 -10.51 -15.66 27.92
N SER A 395 -10.79 -16.79 27.29
CA SER A 395 -9.86 -17.45 26.36
C SER A 395 -10.46 -17.63 24.97
N LEU A 396 -9.60 -17.76 23.94
CA LEU A 396 -10.03 -17.82 22.53
C LEU A 396 -11.01 -18.97 22.22
N LYS A 397 -10.82 -20.12 22.86
CA LYS A 397 -11.59 -21.35 22.59
C LYS A 397 -12.76 -21.56 23.55
N GLN A 398 -12.90 -20.71 24.56
CA GLN A 398 -13.96 -20.82 25.55
C GLN A 398 -15.29 -20.32 24.98
N ARG A 399 -16.37 -21.01 25.34
CA ARG A 399 -17.73 -20.53 25.08
C ARG A 399 -18.05 -19.42 26.06
N LEU A 400 -18.50 -18.29 25.54
CA LEU A 400 -18.88 -17.14 26.34
C LEU A 400 -20.28 -17.35 26.91
N PRO A 401 -20.49 -17.15 28.22
CA PRO A 401 -21.80 -17.31 28.82
C PRO A 401 -22.77 -16.27 28.28
N LYS A 402 -24.04 -16.67 28.13
CA LYS A 402 -25.11 -15.75 27.73
C LYS A 402 -25.21 -14.64 28.78
N GLY A 403 -25.23 -13.38 28.31
CA GLY A 403 -25.28 -12.20 29.17
C GLY A 403 -23.93 -11.66 29.60
N ALA A 404 -22.82 -12.34 29.32
CA ALA A 404 -21.48 -11.80 29.53
C ALA A 404 -21.30 -10.46 28.81
N MET A 405 -20.56 -9.55 29.42
CA MET A 405 -20.17 -8.28 28.83
C MET A 405 -18.76 -8.41 28.26
N LEU A 406 -18.60 -7.99 27.01
CA LEU A 406 -17.31 -7.97 26.32
C LEU A 406 -16.96 -6.53 25.94
N THR A 407 -15.77 -6.10 26.32
CA THR A 407 -15.14 -4.86 25.88
C THR A 407 -14.73 -5.00 24.43
N LEU A 408 -15.32 -4.18 23.55
CA LEU A 408 -14.94 -4.10 22.16
C LEU A 408 -13.92 -2.98 21.94
N PRO A 409 -13.01 -3.15 20.97
CA PRO A 409 -11.96 -2.18 20.69
C PRO A 409 -12.49 -1.04 19.79
N PHE A 410 -13.70 -0.55 20.08
CA PHE A 410 -14.32 0.61 19.43
C PHE A 410 -14.64 1.62 20.51
N ARG A 411 -14.56 2.91 20.20
CA ARG A 411 -14.86 3.97 21.14
C ARG A 411 -16.37 4.07 21.33
N SER A 412 -16.82 4.27 22.55
CA SER A 412 -18.22 4.49 22.87
C SER A 412 -18.76 5.69 22.10
N GLY A 413 -19.98 5.56 21.56
CA GLY A 413 -20.59 6.59 20.72
C GLY A 413 -20.04 6.71 19.29
N GLN A 414 -18.90 6.07 18.96
CA GLN A 414 -18.35 6.11 17.61
C GLN A 414 -18.93 5.02 16.71
N SER A 415 -19.17 5.41 15.46
CA SER A 415 -19.68 4.54 14.43
C SER A 415 -18.54 3.87 13.67
N LYS A 416 -18.85 2.75 13.03
CA LYS A 416 -17.93 2.04 12.13
C LYS A 416 -17.57 2.82 10.86
N GLN A 417 -18.23 3.96 10.61
CA GLN A 417 -18.01 4.81 9.43
C GLN A 417 -17.06 5.98 9.73
N ASP A 418 -16.72 6.19 11.00
CA ASP A 418 -15.86 7.29 11.45
C ASP A 418 -14.42 7.05 10.97
N GLU A 419 -13.67 8.14 10.77
CA GLU A 419 -12.33 8.09 10.17
C GLU A 419 -11.36 7.15 10.92
N MET A 420 -11.53 7.03 12.24
CA MET A 420 -10.72 6.18 13.13
C MET A 420 -10.85 4.68 12.81
N TYR A 421 -11.99 4.23 12.28
CA TYR A 421 -12.25 2.82 11.96
C TYR A 421 -12.46 2.57 10.47
N ALA A 422 -12.34 3.61 9.63
CA ALA A 422 -12.54 3.50 8.19
C ALA A 422 -11.60 2.46 7.54
N ASP A 423 -10.45 2.19 8.15
CA ASP A 423 -9.49 1.16 7.71
C ASP A 423 -10.05 -0.27 7.81
N LEU A 424 -10.93 -0.53 8.78
CA LEU A 424 -11.60 -1.83 8.99
C LEU A 424 -12.66 -2.12 7.93
N TYR A 425 -13.26 -1.07 7.37
CA TYR A 425 -14.38 -1.16 6.45
C TYR A 425 -13.95 -0.77 5.04
N GLU A 426 -13.08 -1.61 4.44
CA GLU A 426 -12.69 -1.45 3.04
C GLU A 426 -13.92 -1.49 2.13
N LYS A 427 -14.15 -0.42 1.36
CA LYS A 427 -15.15 -0.43 0.28
C LYS A 427 -14.69 -1.45 -0.78
N PRO A 428 -15.46 -2.51 -1.07
CA PRO A 428 -15.11 -3.46 -2.13
C PRO A 428 -14.96 -2.73 -3.46
N ARG A 429 -14.05 -3.20 -4.33
CA ARG A 429 -13.80 -2.57 -5.65
C ARG A 429 -15.12 -2.37 -6.39
N LYS A 430 -15.27 -1.24 -7.10
CA LYS A 430 -16.44 -1.00 -7.95
C LYS A 430 -16.75 -2.17 -8.87
N GLU A 431 -15.72 -2.82 -9.43
CA GLU A 431 -15.90 -4.03 -10.25
C GLU A 431 -16.45 -5.23 -9.47
N VAL A 432 -15.96 -5.47 -8.25
CA VAL A 432 -16.44 -6.55 -7.38
C VAL A 432 -17.88 -6.29 -6.97
N VAL A 433 -18.20 -5.05 -6.59
CA VAL A 433 -19.57 -4.60 -6.31
C VAL A 433 -20.45 -4.78 -7.54
N ARG A 434 -20.00 -4.35 -8.72
CA ARG A 434 -20.72 -4.50 -9.99
C ARG A 434 -20.97 -5.98 -10.30
N LYS A 435 -19.98 -6.85 -10.13
CA LYS A 435 -20.13 -8.30 -10.35
C LYS A 435 -21.09 -8.94 -9.34
N LYS A 436 -21.03 -8.54 -8.07
CA LYS A 436 -21.96 -9.00 -7.02
C LYS A 436 -23.39 -8.55 -7.32
N ASN A 437 -23.59 -7.28 -7.64
CA ASN A 437 -24.89 -6.71 -7.99
C ASN A 437 -25.45 -7.34 -9.27
N TYR A 438 -24.59 -7.58 -10.26
CA TYR A 438 -24.94 -8.30 -11.48
C TYR A 438 -25.43 -9.72 -11.20
N LYS A 439 -24.69 -10.50 -10.39
CA LYS A 439 -25.11 -11.83 -9.96
C LYS A 439 -26.43 -11.79 -9.16
N ARG A 440 -26.58 -10.81 -8.26
CA ARG A 440 -27.83 -10.59 -7.50
C ARG A 440 -29.01 -10.30 -8.43
N ARG A 441 -28.83 -9.42 -9.43
CA ARG A 441 -29.86 -9.10 -10.43
C ARG A 441 -30.27 -10.34 -11.23
N ILE A 442 -29.32 -11.20 -11.62
CA ILE A 442 -29.63 -12.48 -12.26
C ILE A 442 -30.44 -13.40 -11.34
N SER A 443 -30.04 -13.50 -10.06
CA SER A 443 -30.78 -14.32 -9.09
C SER A 443 -32.23 -13.84 -8.92
N VAL A 444 -32.44 -12.52 -8.86
CA VAL A 444 -33.78 -11.94 -8.74
C VAL A 444 -34.59 -12.13 -10.04
N ALA A 445 -33.96 -12.05 -11.21
CA ALA A 445 -34.65 -12.31 -12.47
C ALA A 445 -35.12 -13.76 -12.57
N LYS A 446 -34.28 -14.73 -12.15
CA LYS A 446 -34.64 -16.16 -12.09
C LYS A 446 -35.86 -16.44 -11.23
N SER A 447 -36.08 -15.67 -10.16
CA SER A 447 -37.25 -15.83 -9.30
C SER A 447 -38.50 -15.11 -9.79
N ARG A 448 -38.39 -14.17 -10.74
CA ARG A 448 -39.49 -13.26 -11.13
C ARG A 448 -40.03 -13.45 -12.54
N ALA A 449 -39.26 -14.07 -13.44
CA ALA A 449 -39.65 -14.22 -14.83
C ALA A 449 -39.36 -15.62 -15.38
N ARG A 450 -40.07 -15.99 -16.44
CA ARG A 450 -39.85 -17.23 -17.20
C ARG A 450 -39.03 -16.95 -18.46
N PRO A 451 -38.15 -17.86 -18.90
CA PRO A 451 -37.39 -17.70 -20.12
C PRO A 451 -38.26 -17.89 -21.36
N ILE A 452 -37.90 -17.22 -22.45
CA ILE A 452 -38.41 -17.49 -23.80
C ILE A 452 -37.80 -18.82 -24.26
N THR A 453 -38.65 -19.79 -24.53
CA THR A 453 -38.24 -21.15 -24.92
C THR A 453 -38.09 -21.31 -26.43
N ASN A 454 -38.90 -20.60 -27.22
CA ASN A 454 -38.92 -20.66 -28.70
C ASN A 454 -38.67 -19.26 -29.28
N PRO A 455 -37.40 -18.83 -29.40
CA PRO A 455 -37.07 -17.46 -29.79
C PRO A 455 -37.37 -17.20 -31.27
N SER A 456 -38.20 -16.20 -31.56
CA SER A 456 -38.49 -15.72 -32.91
C SER A 456 -37.66 -14.49 -33.28
N ARG A 457 -37.17 -13.72 -32.30
CA ARG A 457 -36.42 -12.47 -32.52
C ARG A 457 -35.18 -12.32 -31.65
N TYR A 458 -34.13 -11.76 -32.23
CA TYR A 458 -32.87 -11.45 -31.56
C TYR A 458 -32.51 -9.98 -31.67
N TYR A 459 -31.92 -9.43 -30.60
CA TYR A 459 -31.30 -8.12 -30.58
C TYR A 459 -29.78 -8.25 -30.60
N VAL A 460 -29.10 -7.54 -31.51
CA VAL A 460 -27.63 -7.46 -31.53
C VAL A 460 -27.19 -6.27 -30.69
N VAL A 461 -26.46 -6.55 -29.61
CA VAL A 461 -25.99 -5.54 -28.67
C VAL A 461 -25.05 -4.55 -29.37
N GLN A 462 -25.31 -3.26 -29.21
CA GLN A 462 -24.49 -2.19 -29.75
C GLN A 462 -23.52 -1.63 -28.69
N LYS A 463 -22.50 -0.90 -29.14
CA LYS A 463 -21.55 -0.24 -28.23
C LYS A 463 -22.31 0.79 -27.38
N GLY A 464 -22.29 0.62 -26.06
CA GLY A 464 -22.98 1.49 -25.10
C GLY A 464 -24.30 0.93 -24.57
N ASP A 465 -24.80 -0.17 -25.12
CA ASP A 465 -26.02 -0.79 -24.61
C ASP A 465 -25.84 -1.39 -23.22
N SER A 466 -26.90 -1.25 -22.43
CA SER A 466 -27.10 -1.97 -21.16
C SER A 466 -28.31 -2.90 -21.31
N LEU A 467 -28.40 -3.94 -20.48
CA LEU A 467 -29.58 -4.82 -20.47
C LEU A 467 -30.89 -4.03 -20.26
N TRP A 468 -30.85 -2.97 -19.46
CA TRP A 468 -31.99 -2.09 -19.25
C TRP A 468 -32.36 -1.31 -20.53
N ALA A 469 -31.36 -0.77 -21.24
CA ALA A 469 -31.59 -0.08 -22.50
C ALA A 469 -32.14 -1.03 -23.58
N VAL A 470 -31.60 -2.25 -23.65
CA VAL A 470 -32.11 -3.28 -24.57
C VAL A 470 -33.56 -3.61 -24.23
N ALA A 471 -33.86 -3.97 -22.98
CA ALA A 471 -35.22 -4.27 -22.53
C ALA A 471 -36.22 -3.17 -22.92
N LYS A 472 -35.86 -1.91 -22.67
CA LYS A 472 -36.70 -0.75 -23.03
C LYS A 472 -36.88 -0.62 -24.55
N LYS A 473 -35.83 -0.79 -25.35
CA LYS A 473 -35.89 -0.71 -26.83
C LYS A 473 -36.75 -1.81 -27.45
N THR A 474 -36.74 -3.00 -26.85
CA THR A 474 -37.41 -4.19 -27.40
C THR A 474 -38.77 -4.48 -26.75
N GLY A 475 -39.17 -3.71 -25.74
CA GLY A 475 -40.45 -3.89 -25.04
C GLY A 475 -40.51 -5.09 -24.08
N ILE A 476 -39.54 -6.01 -24.11
CA ILE A 476 -39.46 -7.13 -23.17
C ILE A 476 -39.06 -6.65 -21.76
N SER A 477 -39.61 -7.29 -20.73
CA SER A 477 -39.20 -7.03 -19.35
C SER A 477 -37.71 -7.32 -19.16
N LEU A 478 -37.03 -6.50 -18.35
CA LEU A 478 -35.62 -6.73 -18.02
C LEU A 478 -35.38 -8.12 -17.41
N ASP A 479 -36.34 -8.63 -16.66
CA ASP A 479 -36.23 -9.92 -15.97
C ASP A 479 -36.33 -11.06 -16.96
N THR A 480 -37.32 -11.02 -17.86
CA THR A 480 -37.47 -11.97 -18.98
C THR A 480 -36.24 -11.93 -19.89
N LEU A 481 -35.76 -10.75 -20.26
CA LEU A 481 -34.54 -10.58 -21.06
C LEU A 481 -33.33 -11.25 -20.39
N ILE A 482 -33.19 -11.13 -19.07
CA ILE A 482 -32.09 -11.75 -18.33
C ILE A 482 -32.22 -13.28 -18.34
N VAL A 483 -33.41 -13.83 -18.02
CA VAL A 483 -33.58 -15.28 -17.90
C VAL A 483 -33.52 -16.00 -19.24
N SER A 484 -33.98 -15.36 -20.32
CA SER A 484 -33.87 -15.89 -21.70
C SER A 484 -32.42 -15.94 -22.21
N ASN A 485 -31.50 -15.20 -21.59
CA ASN A 485 -30.12 -15.03 -22.08
C ASN A 485 -29.04 -15.52 -21.10
N LEU A 486 -29.41 -16.42 -20.18
CA LEU A 486 -28.51 -16.90 -19.12
C LEU A 486 -27.21 -17.55 -19.61
N LYS A 487 -27.18 -18.14 -20.81
CA LYS A 487 -25.97 -18.74 -21.39
C LYS A 487 -24.81 -17.73 -21.47
N ILE A 488 -25.12 -16.47 -21.81
CA ILE A 488 -24.16 -15.37 -21.82
C ILE A 488 -24.04 -14.78 -20.42
N LEU A 489 -25.19 -14.48 -19.81
CA LEU A 489 -25.27 -13.62 -18.63
C LEU A 489 -24.79 -14.29 -17.34
N GLN A 490 -24.78 -15.62 -17.23
CA GLN A 490 -24.23 -16.28 -16.04
C GLN A 490 -22.71 -16.11 -15.91
N ASN A 491 -22.02 -15.93 -17.04
CA ASN A 491 -20.56 -15.93 -17.10
C ASN A 491 -19.98 -14.52 -17.23
N ARG A 492 -20.64 -13.63 -17.97
CA ARG A 492 -20.16 -12.28 -18.22
C ARG A 492 -21.29 -11.31 -18.57
N MET A 493 -21.02 -10.02 -18.37
CA MET A 493 -21.87 -8.94 -18.89
C MET A 493 -21.87 -8.93 -20.43
N ILE A 494 -22.91 -8.31 -21.01
CA ILE A 494 -23.07 -8.16 -22.46
C ILE A 494 -21.93 -7.32 -23.05
N ARG A 495 -21.61 -7.60 -24.32
CA ARG A 495 -20.62 -6.91 -25.15
C ARG A 495 -21.25 -6.58 -26.49
N ALA A 496 -20.75 -5.54 -27.15
CA ALA A 496 -21.16 -5.24 -28.52
C ALA A 496 -20.98 -6.48 -29.42
N GLY A 497 -21.99 -6.80 -30.21
CA GLY A 497 -22.07 -8.00 -31.05
C GLY A 497 -22.74 -9.22 -30.40
N ASP A 498 -23.02 -9.20 -29.09
CA ASP A 498 -23.78 -10.28 -28.45
C ASP A 498 -25.22 -10.32 -29.02
N ARG A 499 -25.72 -11.53 -29.31
CA ARG A 499 -27.11 -11.75 -29.74
C ARG A 499 -27.96 -12.14 -28.54
N LEU A 500 -28.95 -11.32 -28.20
CA LEU A 500 -29.88 -11.54 -27.10
C LEU A 500 -31.25 -11.95 -27.64
N VAL A 501 -31.86 -13.00 -27.08
CA VAL A 501 -33.25 -13.39 -27.30
C VAL A 501 -34.16 -12.31 -26.71
N VAL A 502 -35.09 -11.78 -27.52
CA VAL A 502 -36.00 -10.70 -27.10
C VAL A 502 -37.48 -10.98 -27.41
N GLU A 503 -37.79 -12.02 -28.17
CA GLU A 503 -39.15 -12.48 -28.49
C GLU A 503 -39.15 -13.99 -28.72
#